data_AF-K7NMB8-F1
#
_entry.id   AF-K7NMB8-F1
#
_cell.length_a   1.000
_cell.length_b   1.000
_cell.length_c   1.000
_cell.angle_alpha   90.00
_cell.angle_beta   90.00
_cell.angle_gamma   90.00
#
_symmetry.space_group_name_H-M   'P 1'
#
loop_
_entity.id
_entity.type
_entity.pdbx_description
1 polymer ?
#
loop_
_entity_poly.entity_id
_entity_poly.type
_entity_poly.pdbx_seq_one_letter_code
_entity_poly.pdbx_strand_id
1 'polypeptide(L)' 'NNGSKIVLGNKAVPRDIPLTWTPLFINRINPSASTFYYLGLQAVSIGGKRLTLPSSLLSFDSHGNGGTIIDSGTSFTNFP' A
#
# COMPACT_ATOMS: atom_id res chain seq x y z
N ASN A 1 -19.38 -16.79 -16.85
CA ASN A 1 -19.07 -15.50 -16.18
C ASN A 1 -17.70 -15.65 -15.54
N ASN A 2 -16.62 -15.15 -16.17
CA ASN A 2 -15.23 -15.51 -15.86
C ASN A 2 -14.46 -14.40 -15.10
N GLY A 3 -15.16 -13.55 -14.35
CA GLY A 3 -14.51 -12.50 -13.55
C GLY A 3 -13.75 -13.06 -12.35
N SER A 4 -12.62 -12.43 -12.01
CA SER A 4 -11.95 -12.60 -10.73
C SER A 4 -12.89 -12.25 -9.57
N LYS A 5 -12.62 -12.80 -8.38
CA LYS A 5 -13.52 -12.71 -7.21
C LYS A 5 -12.86 -12.00 -6.05
N ILE A 6 -13.67 -11.33 -5.23
CA ILE A 6 -13.31 -10.89 -3.88
C ILE A 6 -13.91 -11.88 -2.88
N VAL A 7 -13.10 -12.37 -1.95
CA VAL A 7 -13.56 -13.26 -0.86
C VAL A 7 -13.52 -12.46 0.44
N LEU A 8 -14.63 -12.47 1.18
CA LEU A 8 -14.77 -11.75 2.44
C LEU A 8 -14.81 -12.71 3.63
N GLY A 9 -14.29 -12.27 4.77
CA GLY A 9 -14.29 -13.02 6.02
C GLY A 9 -13.13 -14.02 6.16
N ASN A 10 -13.29 -15.00 7.06
CA ASN A 10 -12.24 -15.95 7.44
C ASN A 10 -11.71 -16.83 6.28
N LYS A 11 -12.47 -16.99 5.21
CA LYS A 11 -12.06 -17.73 4.01
C LYS A 11 -11.16 -16.92 3.07
N ALA A 12 -10.96 -15.62 3.33
CA ALA A 12 -10.13 -14.75 2.50
C ALA A 12 -8.63 -15.04 2.64
N VAL A 13 -8.22 -15.75 3.68
CA VAL A 13 -6.83 -16.17 3.90
C VAL A 13 -6.66 -17.60 3.36
N PRO A 14 -6.09 -17.79 2.16
CA PRO A 14 -5.80 -19.11 1.62
C PRO A 14 -4.83 -19.88 2.53
N ARG A 15 -5.07 -21.17 2.72
CA ARG A 15 -4.21 -22.04 3.55
C ARG A 15 -3.04 -22.63 2.77
N ASP A 16 -3.21 -22.76 1.45
CA ASP A 16 -2.29 -23.50 0.58
C ASP A 16 -1.38 -22.58 -0.25
N ILE A 17 -1.48 -21.26 -0.04
CA ILE A 17 -0.69 -20.25 -0.75
C ILE A 17 0.13 -19.49 0.29
N PRO A 18 1.47 -19.45 0.17
CA PRO A 18 2.29 -18.65 1.07
C PRO A 18 2.00 -17.16 0.86
N LEU A 19 1.69 -16.47 1.95
CA LEU A 19 1.42 -15.03 1.96
C LEU A 19 2.54 -14.29 2.67
N THR A 20 2.92 -13.14 2.12
CA THR A 20 3.80 -12.17 2.77
C THR A 20 2.95 -11.02 3.30
N TRP A 21 3.26 -10.59 4.52
CA TRP A 21 2.49 -9.57 5.22
C TRP A 21 3.35 -8.35 5.53
N THR A 22 2.69 -7.19 5.60
CA THR A 22 3.24 -5.94 6.10
C THR A 22 2.20 -5.29 7.01
N PRO A 23 2.59 -4.51 8.03
CA PRO A 23 1.62 -3.79 8.86
C PRO A 23 0.74 -2.87 8.01
N LEU A 24 -0.55 -2.80 8.36
CA LEU A 24 -1.45 -1.76 7.85
C LEU A 24 -1.16 -0.45 8.60
N PHE A 25 -0.76 0.58 7.87
CA PHE A 25 -0.52 1.89 8.45
C PHE A 25 -1.82 2.71 8.47
N ILE A 26 -2.01 3.50 9.52
CA ILE A 26 -3.15 4.40 9.65
C ILE A 26 -2.62 5.83 9.64
N ASN A 27 -3.08 6.64 8.69
CA ASN A 27 -2.80 8.06 8.67
C ASN A 27 -3.62 8.76 9.76
N ARG A 28 -3.00 8.94 10.94
CA ARG A 28 -3.63 9.59 12.10
C ARG A 28 -3.55 11.11 12.04
N ILE A 29 -2.75 11.67 11.12
CA ILE A 29 -2.50 13.11 10.99
C ILE A 29 -3.60 13.74 10.13
N ASN A 30 -4.01 13.07 9.06
CA ASN A 30 -5.15 13.45 8.23
C ASN A 30 -6.30 12.44 8.36
N PRO A 31 -7.30 12.69 9.23
CA PRO A 31 -8.43 11.79 9.42
C PRO A 31 -9.24 11.52 8.15
N SER A 32 -9.29 12.46 7.21
CA SER A 32 -9.99 12.22 5.93
C SER A 32 -9.32 11.15 5.06
N ALA A 33 -8.01 10.95 5.26
CA ALA A 33 -7.23 9.93 4.57
C ALA A 33 -7.16 8.59 5.34
N SER A 34 -7.73 8.49 6.55
CA SER A 34 -7.59 7.29 7.38
C SER A 34 -8.37 6.07 6.86
N THR A 35 -9.16 6.23 5.82
CA THR A 35 -9.94 5.16 5.16
C THR A 35 -9.14 4.38 4.14
N PHE A 36 -7.97 4.86 3.72
CA PHE A 36 -7.12 4.18 2.76
C PHE A 36 -6.32 3.03 3.40
N TYR A 37 -6.00 2.02 2.59
CA TYR A 37 -5.10 0.94 2.97
C TYR A 37 -3.64 1.34 2.74
N TYR A 38 -3.02 1.97 3.74
CA TYR A 38 -1.62 2.38 3.65
C TYR A 38 -0.63 1.26 3.99
N LEU A 39 0.51 1.30 3.30
CA LEU A 39 1.68 0.45 3.52
C LEU A 39 2.91 1.33 3.79
N GLY A 40 3.82 0.81 4.61
CA GLY A 40 5.13 1.43 4.85
C GLY A 40 6.15 1.05 3.78
N LEU A 41 6.13 1.75 2.63
CA LEU A 41 7.14 1.57 1.59
C LEU A 41 8.50 2.10 2.06
N GLN A 42 9.55 1.29 1.98
CA GLN A 42 10.90 1.69 2.44
C GLN A 42 11.88 2.01 1.31
N ALA A 43 11.67 1.40 0.14
CA ALA A 43 12.58 1.52 -0.99
C ALA A 43 11.91 1.03 -2.27
N VAL A 44 12.38 1.56 -3.40
CA VAL A 44 12.10 1.01 -4.73
C VAL A 44 13.44 0.65 -5.36
N SER A 45 13.50 -0.46 -6.09
CA SER A 45 14.68 -0.89 -6.83
C SER A 45 14.31 -1.24 -8.27
N ILE A 46 15.20 -0.94 -9.21
CA ILE A 46 15.06 -1.29 -10.63
C ILE A 46 16.28 -2.10 -11.04
N GLY A 47 16.08 -3.32 -11.54
CA GLY A 47 17.19 -4.21 -11.91
C GLY A 47 18.16 -4.50 -10.76
N GLY A 48 17.67 -4.58 -9.52
CA GLY A 48 18.49 -4.78 -8.31
C GLY A 48 19.19 -3.53 -7.77
N LYS A 49 19.12 -2.40 -8.48
CA LYS A 49 19.67 -1.11 -8.00
C LYS A 49 18.61 -0.33 -7.23
N ARG A 50 18.87 -0.09 -5.93
CA ARG A 50 18.02 0.75 -5.08
C ARG A 50 18.03 2.20 -5.57
N LEU A 51 16.84 2.79 -5.68
CA LEU A 51 16.67 4.20 -6.00
C LEU A 51 16.89 5.05 -4.76
N THR A 52 17.53 6.21 -4.94
CA THR A 52 17.64 7.23 -3.89
C THR A 52 16.37 8.08 -3.92
N LEU A 53 15.53 7.93 -2.90
CA LEU A 53 14.27 8.67 -2.74
C LEU A 53 14.35 9.54 -1.49
N PRO A 54 13.81 10.77 -1.51
CA PRO A 54 13.61 11.55 -0.29
C PRO A 54 12.74 10.77 0.70
N SER A 55 13.12 10.78 1.99
CA SER A 55 12.36 10.10 3.03
C SER A 55 10.92 10.62 3.16
N SER A 56 10.70 11.90 2.84
CA SER A 56 9.38 12.53 2.83
C SER A 56 8.39 11.91 1.83
N LEU A 57 8.86 11.21 0.79
CA LEU A 57 7.98 10.49 -0.13
C LEU A 57 7.49 9.15 0.45
N LEU A 58 8.17 8.64 1.47
CA LEU A 58 7.97 7.30 2.03
C LEU A 58 7.24 7.31 3.37
N SER A 59 6.98 8.49 3.95
CA SER A 59 6.31 8.67 5.23
C SER A 59 5.20 9.71 5.13
N PHE A 60 4.39 9.81 6.18
CA PHE A 60 3.48 10.94 6.34
C PHE A 60 4.27 12.18 6.77
N ASP A 61 4.00 13.33 6.13
CA ASP A 61 4.48 14.62 6.61
C ASP A 61 3.64 15.14 7.79
N SER A 62 3.96 16.32 8.30
CA SER A 62 3.24 16.95 9.43
C SER A 62 1.78 17.30 9.14
N HIS A 63 1.36 17.29 7.86
CA HIS A 63 -0.01 17.52 7.42
C HIS A 63 -0.72 16.21 7.02
N GLY A 64 -0.02 15.07 7.12
CA GLY A 64 -0.53 13.77 6.72
C GLY A 64 -0.50 13.53 5.21
N ASN A 65 0.28 14.30 4.45
CA ASN A 65 0.52 14.00 3.04
C ASN A 65 1.59 12.89 2.90
N GLY A 66 1.59 12.22 1.75
CA GLY A 66 2.54 11.16 1.44
C GLY A 66 2.05 9.76 1.85
N GLY A 67 3.01 8.85 2.03
CA GLY A 67 2.75 7.43 2.20
C GLY A 67 2.39 6.71 0.89
N THR A 68 2.05 5.43 1.00
CA THR A 68 1.72 4.57 -0.14
C THR A 68 0.41 3.83 0.13
N ILE A 69 -0.50 3.82 -0.84
CA ILE A 69 -1.81 3.14 -0.73
C ILE A 69 -1.92 1.98 -1.71
N ILE A 70 -2.83 1.05 -1.43
CA ILE A 70 -3.38 0.14 -2.43
C ILE A 70 -4.73 0.68 -2.89
N ASP A 71 -4.90 0.84 -4.19
CA ASP A 71 -6.15 1.31 -4.80
C ASP A 71 -6.49 0.51 -6.06
N SER A 72 -7.58 -0.25 -6.01
CA SER A 72 -8.11 -0.97 -7.18
C SER A 72 -8.88 -0.08 -8.16
N GLY A 73 -9.19 1.16 -7.76
CA GLY A 73 -9.87 2.15 -8.60
C GLY A 73 -8.93 2.86 -9.59
N THR A 74 -7.62 2.70 -9.43
CA THR A 74 -6.59 3.32 -10.28
C THR A 74 -5.86 2.27 -11.13
N SER A 75 -5.87 2.44 -12.45
CA SER A 75 -5.32 1.44 -13.40
C SER A 75 -3.79 1.31 -13.38
N PHE A 76 -3.08 2.41 -13.10
CA PHE A 76 -1.62 2.47 -13.12
C PHE A 76 -1.07 2.85 -11.74
N THR A 77 0.10 2.31 -11.40
CA THR A 77 0.83 2.79 -10.22
C THR A 77 1.31 4.21 -10.47
N ASN A 78 0.90 5.15 -9.61
CA ASN A 78 1.34 6.54 -9.67
C ASN A 78 2.46 6.77 -8.68
N PHE A 79 3.52 7.43 -9.14
CA PHE A 79 4.59 7.98 -8.31
C PHE A 79 4.48 9.51 -8.31
N PRO A 80 4.85 10.17 -7.20
CA PRO A 80 4.90 11.63 -7.11
C PRO A 80 5.96 12.24 -8.04
#